data_AF-A0A502CWL0-F1
#
_entry.id   AF-A0A502CWL0-F1
#
_cell.length_a   1.000
_cell.length_b   1.000
_cell.length_c   1.000
_cell.angle_alpha   90.00
_cell.angle_beta   90.00
_cell.angle_gamma   90.00
#
_symmetry.space_group_name_H-M   'P 1'
#
loop_
_entity.id
_entity.type
_entity.pdbx_description
1 polymer ?
#
loop_
_entity_poly.entity_id
_entity_poly.type
_entity_poly.pdbx_seq_one_letter_code
_entity_poly.pdbx_strand_id
1 'polypeptide(L)'
;MDIYDPASWAYLPSVSAVLSAACSLVDVEVVQSGRYAASSPAACLIALLAAGELPVSTVLGAVQHEYFVGGRPLDAPGVLGSISARLGLDGPAIELFAASERARELASEDFELAQDFDLGGGPLLLASSGEQIFEFDGPGATSDRLVDQFRTVLTRP
;
A
#
# COMPACT_ATOMS: atom_id res chain seq x y z
N MET A 1 4.48 -1.09 -4.93
CA MET A 1 3.35 -1.92 -5.41
C MET A 1 2.41 -1.07 -6.26
N ASP A 2 1.38 -1.63 -6.91
CA ASP A 2 0.32 -0.84 -7.54
C ASP A 2 -1.06 -1.36 -7.13
N ILE A 3 -1.97 -0.48 -6.72
CA ILE A 3 -3.31 -0.89 -6.26
C ILE A 3 -4.17 -1.56 -7.34
N TYR A 4 -3.86 -1.39 -8.62
CA TYR A 4 -4.58 -2.01 -9.72
C TYR A 4 -3.83 -3.19 -10.36
N ASP A 5 -2.67 -3.56 -9.83
CA ASP A 5 -1.91 -4.73 -10.28
C ASP A 5 -2.49 -6.04 -9.69
N PRO A 6 -2.88 -7.01 -10.53
CA PRO A 6 -3.37 -8.31 -10.06
C PRO A 6 -2.38 -9.07 -9.19
N ALA A 7 -1.07 -8.93 -9.43
CA ALA A 7 -0.06 -9.60 -8.59
C ALA A 7 -0.02 -8.98 -7.19
N SER A 8 -0.14 -7.65 -7.09
CA SER A 8 -0.29 -6.93 -5.83
C SER A 8 -1.54 -7.38 -5.05
N TRP A 9 -2.68 -7.58 -5.72
CA TRP A 9 -3.90 -8.11 -5.09
C TRP A 9 -3.74 -9.54 -4.59
N ALA A 10 -3.17 -10.43 -5.41
CA ALA A 10 -2.94 -11.82 -5.03
C ALA A 10 -1.91 -11.96 -3.89
N TYR A 11 -0.97 -11.03 -3.79
CA TYR A 11 0.09 -11.04 -2.78
C TYR A 11 -0.33 -10.45 -1.43
N LEU A 12 -1.34 -9.57 -1.42
CA LEU A 12 -1.80 -8.88 -0.21
C LEU A 12 -2.10 -9.79 0.98
N PRO A 13 -2.75 -10.98 0.85
CA PRO A 13 -2.98 -11.87 1.99
C PRO A 13 -1.68 -12.33 2.67
N SER A 14 -0.65 -12.66 1.89
CA SER A 14 0.66 -13.06 2.44
C SER A 14 1.36 -11.89 3.13
N VAL A 15 1.37 -10.71 2.50
CA VAL A 15 1.95 -9.48 3.07
C VAL A 15 1.21 -9.05 4.33
N SER A 16 -0.11 -9.20 4.39
CA SER A 16 -0.92 -8.84 5.54
C SER A 16 -0.51 -9.59 6.82
N ALA A 17 -0.03 -10.83 6.68
CA ALA A 17 0.52 -11.58 7.81
C ALA A 17 1.81 -10.96 8.35
N VAL A 18 2.69 -10.49 7.46
CA VAL A 18 3.89 -9.74 7.84
C VAL A 18 3.51 -8.42 8.51
N LEU A 19 2.63 -7.63 7.90
CA LEU A 19 2.20 -6.34 8.46
C LEU A 19 1.57 -6.50 9.85
N SER A 20 0.83 -7.60 10.06
CA SER A 20 0.27 -7.93 11.37
C SER A 20 1.35 -8.32 12.38
N ALA A 21 2.34 -9.11 11.97
CA ALA A 21 3.48 -9.50 12.81
C ALA A 21 4.42 -8.33 13.11
N ALA A 22 4.49 -7.36 12.20
CA ALA A 22 5.32 -6.16 12.26
C ALA A 22 4.66 -5.03 13.06
N CYS A 23 3.37 -5.15 13.36
CA CYS A 23 2.59 -4.13 14.07
C CYS A 23 3.30 -3.70 15.35
N SER A 24 3.44 -2.38 15.54
CA SER A 24 4.14 -1.71 16.65
C SER A 24 5.66 -1.90 16.75
N LEU A 25 6.28 -2.67 15.85
CA LEU A 25 7.73 -2.91 15.83
C LEU A 25 8.47 -2.07 14.79
N VAL A 26 7.82 -1.74 13.69
CA VAL A 26 8.40 -0.99 12.56
C VAL A 26 7.36 -0.05 11.97
N ASP A 27 7.84 1.02 11.35
CA ASP A 27 7.02 1.84 10.48
C ASP A 27 6.76 1.11 9.16
N VAL A 28 5.56 1.29 8.61
CA VAL A 28 5.15 0.68 7.35
C VAL A 28 4.80 1.79 6.37
N GLU A 29 5.46 1.76 5.22
CA GLU A 29 5.21 2.67 4.11
C GLU A 29 4.70 1.90 2.89
N VAL A 30 3.74 2.48 2.19
CA VAL A 30 3.23 1.94 0.92
C VAL A 30 3.65 2.88 -0.19
N VAL A 31 4.53 2.40 -1.06
CA VAL A 31 4.99 3.14 -2.25
C VAL A 31 4.21 2.67 -3.47
N GLN A 32 3.45 3.58 -4.10
CA GLN A 32 2.81 3.31 -5.40
C GLN A 32 3.83 3.36 -6.53
N SER A 33 3.79 2.41 -7.47
CA SER A 33 4.70 2.39 -8.62
C SER A 33 4.23 3.20 -9.82
N GLY A 34 2.96 3.61 -9.84
CA GLY A 34 2.39 4.35 -10.96
C GLY A 34 2.26 3.54 -12.26
N ARG A 35 2.41 2.21 -12.19
CA ARG A 35 2.40 1.35 -13.38
C ARG A 35 1.01 1.27 -14.02
N TYR A 36 -0.03 1.20 -13.19
CA TYR A 36 -1.42 1.12 -13.59
C TYR A 36 -2.24 2.25 -12.96
N ALA A 37 -2.00 2.57 -11.69
CA ALA A 37 -2.63 3.70 -11.02
C ALA A 37 -1.98 5.02 -11.45
N ALA A 38 -2.78 5.97 -11.94
CA ALA A 38 -2.31 7.33 -12.18
C ALA A 38 -2.14 8.13 -10.87
N SER A 39 -1.67 9.37 -10.97
CA SER A 39 -1.46 10.25 -9.80
C SER A 39 -2.74 10.46 -8.97
N SER A 40 -3.91 10.57 -9.61
CA SER A 40 -5.21 10.76 -8.95
C SER A 40 -5.58 9.61 -7.98
N PRO A 41 -5.64 8.35 -8.41
CA PRO A 41 -5.92 7.24 -7.49
C PRO A 41 -4.78 7.01 -6.48
N ALA A 42 -3.52 7.28 -6.81
CA ALA A 42 -2.42 7.24 -5.84
C ALA A 42 -2.61 8.28 -4.72
N ALA A 43 -2.95 9.52 -5.06
CA ALA A 43 -3.27 10.58 -4.10
C ALA A 43 -4.45 10.20 -3.18
N CYS A 44 -5.49 9.54 -3.73
CA CYS A 44 -6.61 9.04 -2.94
C CYS A 44 -6.19 7.95 -1.95
N LEU A 45 -5.27 7.05 -2.35
CA LEU A 45 -4.74 6.03 -1.45
C LEU A 45 -3.91 6.66 -0.33
N ILE A 46 -3.04 7.61 -0.66
CA ILE A 46 -2.22 8.34 0.32
C ILE A 46 -3.13 9.03 1.34
N ALA A 47 -4.21 9.66 0.88
CA ALA A 47 -5.21 10.27 1.76
C ALA A 47 -5.85 9.25 2.72
N LEU A 48 -6.22 8.06 2.22
CA LEU A 48 -6.79 6.99 3.05
C LEU A 48 -5.81 6.46 4.09
N LEU A 49 -4.54 6.25 3.68
CA LEU A 49 -3.49 5.76 4.58
C LEU A 49 -3.13 6.79 5.66
N ALA A 50 -3.23 8.08 5.35
CA ALA A 50 -2.96 9.17 6.29
C ALA A 50 -4.11 9.46 7.27
N ALA A 51 -5.33 9.03 6.99
CA ALA A 51 -6.54 9.50 7.69
C ALA A 51 -6.86 8.78 9.00
N GLY A 52 -6.09 7.77 9.41
CA GLY A 52 -6.27 7.12 10.71
C GLY A 52 -5.29 5.97 10.96
N GLU A 53 -5.33 5.44 12.19
CA GLU A 53 -4.49 4.33 12.63
C GLU A 53 -5.09 2.97 12.28
N LEU A 54 -5.55 2.80 11.03
CA LEU A 54 -6.00 1.51 10.54
C LEU A 54 -4.81 0.68 10.06
N PRO A 55 -4.85 -0.67 10.20
CA PRO A 55 -3.84 -1.51 9.59
C PRO A 55 -3.77 -1.24 8.08
N VAL A 56 -2.57 -1.01 7.55
CA VAL A 56 -2.33 -0.76 6.12
C VAL A 56 -3.01 -1.81 5.23
N SER A 57 -2.94 -3.08 5.62
CA SER A 57 -3.62 -4.19 4.93
C SER A 57 -5.13 -4.03 4.85
N THR A 58 -5.77 -3.43 5.86
CA THR A 58 -7.21 -3.15 5.88
C THR A 58 -7.57 -2.11 4.83
N VAL A 59 -6.80 -1.02 4.75
CA VAL A 59 -7.00 0.05 3.75
C VAL A 59 -6.78 -0.49 2.34
N LEU A 60 -5.64 -1.15 2.10
CA LEU A 60 -5.31 -1.74 0.79
C LEU A 60 -6.37 -2.76 0.36
N GLY A 61 -6.79 -3.65 1.26
CA GLY A 61 -7.84 -4.63 0.97
C GLY A 61 -9.16 -3.97 0.57
N ALA A 62 -9.56 -2.89 1.26
CA ALA A 62 -10.78 -2.16 0.94
C ALA A 62 -10.72 -1.49 -0.45
N VAL A 63 -9.60 -0.85 -0.78
CA VAL A 63 -9.35 -0.19 -2.07
C VAL A 63 -9.32 -1.20 -3.21
N GLN A 64 -8.50 -2.24 -3.08
CA GLN A 64 -8.34 -3.22 -4.14
C GLN A 64 -9.63 -4.04 -4.34
N HIS A 65 -10.41 -4.29 -3.29
CA HIS A 65 -11.73 -4.92 -3.43
C HIS A 65 -12.70 -4.07 -4.26
N GLU A 66 -12.73 -2.75 -4.09
CA GLU A 66 -13.58 -1.88 -4.92
C GLU A 66 -13.22 -1.96 -6.40
N TYR A 67 -11.93 -2.08 -6.72
CA TYR A 67 -11.48 -2.22 -8.09
C TYR A 67 -11.72 -3.63 -8.66
N PHE A 68 -11.18 -4.67 -8.02
CA PHE A 68 -11.19 -6.04 -8.57
C PHE A 68 -12.55 -6.75 -8.47
N VAL A 69 -13.37 -6.39 -7.48
CA VAL A 69 -14.71 -6.99 -7.30
C VAL A 69 -15.79 -5.99 -7.72
N GLY A 70 -15.67 -4.74 -7.31
CA GLY A 70 -16.64 -3.70 -7.63
C GLY A 70 -16.52 -3.14 -9.06
N GLY A 71 -15.37 -3.31 -9.72
CA GLY A 71 -15.11 -2.74 -11.04
C GLY A 71 -15.00 -1.22 -11.04
N ARG A 72 -14.75 -0.60 -9.88
CA ARG A 72 -14.73 0.86 -9.72
C ARG A 72 -13.33 1.34 -9.32
N PRO A 73 -12.71 2.25 -10.09
CA PRO A 73 -11.43 2.84 -9.69
C PRO A 73 -11.63 3.75 -8.49
N LEU A 74 -10.58 3.88 -7.67
CA LEU A 74 -10.58 4.60 -6.41
C LEU A 74 -10.98 6.09 -6.55
N ASP A 75 -10.58 6.72 -7.66
CA ASP A 75 -10.87 8.11 -7.97
C ASP A 75 -12.19 8.32 -8.73
N ALA A 76 -12.98 7.27 -8.94
CA ALA A 76 -14.34 7.45 -9.46
C ALA A 76 -15.24 8.16 -8.43
N PRO A 77 -16.20 8.98 -8.88
CA PRO A 77 -17.11 9.70 -8.00
C PRO A 77 -17.78 8.79 -6.97
N GLY A 78 -17.66 9.16 -5.69
CA GLY A 78 -18.28 8.46 -4.56
C GLY A 78 -17.57 7.18 -4.09
N VAL A 79 -16.54 6.69 -4.78
CA VAL A 79 -15.82 5.48 -4.35
C VAL A 79 -15.00 5.77 -3.09
N LEU A 80 -14.22 6.85 -3.09
CA LEU A 80 -13.42 7.28 -1.95
C LEU A 80 -14.30 7.46 -0.70
N GLY A 81 -15.37 8.26 -0.78
CA GLY A 81 -16.32 8.43 0.31
C GLY A 81 -16.99 7.13 0.79
N SER A 82 -17.30 6.20 -0.13
CA SER A 82 -17.85 4.88 0.23
C SER A 82 -16.84 4.02 1.00
N ILE A 83 -15.57 4.05 0.62
CA ILE A 83 -14.50 3.34 1.34
C ILE A 83 -14.32 3.97 2.72
N SER A 84 -14.18 5.30 2.79
CA SER A 84 -14.01 6.03 4.05
C SER A 84 -15.14 5.74 5.03
N ALA A 85 -16.39 5.77 4.57
CA ALA A 85 -17.55 5.46 5.41
C ALA A 85 -17.52 4.02 5.95
N ARG A 86 -17.17 3.03 5.11
CA ARG A 86 -17.04 1.63 5.54
C ARG A 86 -15.92 1.43 6.56
N LEU A 87 -14.85 2.20 6.45
CA LEU A 87 -13.71 2.16 7.35
C LEU A 87 -13.90 3.04 8.60
N GLY A 88 -15.00 3.79 8.70
CA GLY A 88 -15.26 4.71 9.82
C GLY A 88 -14.35 5.94 9.84
N LEU A 89 -13.83 6.36 8.69
CA LEU A 89 -12.94 7.50 8.52
C LEU A 89 -13.70 8.77 8.12
N ASP A 90 -13.07 9.94 8.33
CA ASP A 90 -13.59 11.24 7.90
C ASP A 90 -13.47 11.39 6.37
N GLY A 91 -14.51 10.95 5.66
CA GLY A 91 -14.61 11.04 4.20
C GLY A 91 -14.36 12.45 3.65
N PRO A 92 -15.05 13.49 4.14
CA PRO A 92 -14.80 14.87 3.71
C PRO A 92 -13.36 15.34 3.85
N ALA A 93 -12.68 15.04 4.96
CA ALA A 93 -11.27 15.41 5.14
C ALA A 93 -10.36 14.65 4.16
N ILE A 94 -10.62 13.36 3.94
CA ILE A 94 -9.90 12.52 2.97
C ILE A 94 -10.06 13.06 1.55
N GLU A 95 -11.29 13.36 1.12
CA GLU A 95 -11.56 13.90 -0.22
C GLU A 95 -10.88 15.26 -0.43
N LEU A 96 -10.91 16.13 0.59
CA LEU A 96 -10.23 17.42 0.56
C LEU A 96 -8.72 17.26 0.38
N PHE A 97 -8.09 16.36 1.14
CA PHE A 97 -6.66 16.12 1.06
C PHE A 97 -6.28 15.43 -0.26
N ALA A 98 -7.04 14.42 -0.70
CA ALA A 98 -6.80 13.73 -1.97
C ALA A 98 -6.82 14.68 -3.18
N ALA A 99 -7.65 15.73 -3.13
CA ALA A 99 -7.72 16.76 -4.17
C ALA A 99 -6.60 17.82 -4.09
N SER A 100 -5.76 17.79 -3.06
CA SER A 100 -4.72 18.79 -2.85
C SER A 100 -3.53 18.66 -3.81
N GLU A 101 -2.75 19.73 -3.93
CA GLU A 101 -1.44 19.68 -4.59
C GLU A 101 -0.48 18.75 -3.84
N ARG A 102 -0.49 18.81 -2.50
CA ARG A 102 0.41 17.98 -1.68
C ARG A 102 0.21 16.49 -1.90
N ALA A 103 -1.03 16.01 -2.02
CA ALA A 103 -1.28 14.59 -2.28
C ALA A 103 -0.78 14.15 -3.67
N ARG A 104 -0.81 15.05 -4.66
CA ARG A 104 -0.26 14.79 -6.00
C ARG A 104 1.26 14.77 -6.02
N GLU A 105 1.90 15.66 -5.25
CA GLU A 105 3.36 15.65 -5.04
C GLU A 105 3.80 14.34 -4.39
N LEU A 106 3.16 13.94 -3.29
CA LEU A 106 3.43 12.67 -2.61
C LEU A 106 3.26 11.47 -3.56
N ALA A 107 2.20 11.45 -4.38
CA ALA A 107 2.02 10.41 -5.38
C ALA A 107 3.15 10.40 -6.44
N SER A 108 3.73 11.56 -6.74
CA SER A 108 4.83 11.67 -7.71
C SER A 108 6.16 11.22 -7.08
N GLU A 109 6.40 11.60 -5.82
CA GLU A 109 7.52 11.12 -4.98
C GLU A 109 7.49 9.58 -4.90
N ASP A 110 6.33 8.98 -4.68
CA ASP A 110 6.12 7.52 -4.71
C ASP A 110 6.57 6.88 -6.04
N PHE A 111 6.16 7.48 -7.16
CA PHE A 111 6.45 6.96 -8.50
C PHE A 111 7.94 7.06 -8.85
N GLU A 112 8.60 8.12 -8.40
CA GLU A 112 10.05 8.31 -8.55
C GLU A 112 10.81 7.30 -7.68
N LEU A 113 10.44 7.16 -6.41
CA LEU A 113 11.04 6.19 -5.51
C LEU A 113 10.90 4.76 -6.04
N ALA A 114 9.73 4.42 -6.58
CA ALA A 114 9.50 3.13 -7.21
C ALA A 114 10.38 2.86 -8.43
N GLN A 115 10.80 3.89 -9.17
CA GLN A 115 11.73 3.75 -10.29
C GLN A 115 13.17 3.51 -9.79
N ASP A 116 13.58 4.17 -8.71
CA ASP A 116 14.92 4.00 -8.13
C ASP A 116 15.17 2.57 -7.63
N PHE A 117 14.12 1.87 -7.19
CA PHE A 117 14.18 0.46 -6.79
C PHE A 117 14.02 -0.53 -7.95
N ASP A 118 13.98 -0.07 -9.21
CA ASP A 118 13.79 -0.87 -10.44
C ASP A 118 12.79 -2.03 -10.25
N LEU A 119 11.58 -1.71 -9.75
CA LEU A 119 10.63 -2.70 -9.20
C LEU A 119 10.07 -3.72 -10.22
N GLY A 120 10.63 -3.85 -11.43
CA GLY A 120 10.42 -4.96 -12.38
C GLY A 120 8.97 -5.20 -12.85
N GLY A 121 8.04 -4.36 -12.40
CA GLY A 121 6.61 -4.42 -12.67
C GLY A 121 5.73 -5.09 -11.60
N GLY A 122 6.28 -5.74 -10.57
CA GLY A 122 5.49 -6.45 -9.55
C GLY A 122 5.43 -5.75 -8.19
N PRO A 123 4.61 -6.22 -7.24
CA PRO A 123 4.75 -5.79 -5.85
C PRO A 123 6.06 -6.32 -5.29
N LEU A 124 6.72 -5.50 -4.49
CA LEU A 124 7.91 -5.86 -3.72
C LEU A 124 7.65 -5.50 -2.27
N LEU A 125 8.16 -6.34 -1.37
CA LEU A 125 8.17 -6.11 0.06
C LEU A 125 9.62 -6.01 0.49
N LEU A 126 9.98 -4.85 1.03
CA LEU A 126 11.31 -4.54 1.52
C LEU A 126 11.24 -4.28 3.02
N ALA A 127 12.28 -4.65 3.75
CA ALA A 127 12.53 -4.11 5.08
C ALA A 127 13.87 -3.38 5.09
N SER A 128 13.90 -2.23 5.76
CA SER A 128 15.12 -1.48 6.01
C SER A 128 15.49 -1.57 7.48
N SER A 129 16.76 -1.82 7.78
CA SER A 129 17.33 -1.73 9.14
C SER A 129 18.71 -1.08 9.04
N GLY A 130 18.83 0.14 9.57
CA GLY A 130 20.03 0.95 9.39
C GLY A 130 20.31 1.24 7.91
N GLU A 131 21.49 0.86 7.42
CA GLU A 131 21.88 1.01 6.02
C GLU A 131 21.57 -0.23 5.16
N GLN A 132 20.97 -1.27 5.74
CA GLN A 132 20.69 -2.53 5.04
C GLN A 132 19.24 -2.60 4.58
N ILE A 133 19.07 -3.04 3.33
CA ILE A 133 17.77 -3.33 2.73
C ILE A 133 17.67 -4.84 2.51
N PHE A 134 16.56 -5.42 2.96
CA PHE A 134 16.24 -6.82 2.80
C PHE A 134 15.00 -6.98 1.91
N GLU A 135 15.17 -7.65 0.79
CA GLU A 135 14.07 -8.03 -0.08
C GLU A 135 13.44 -9.35 0.38
N PHE A 136 12.11 -9.39 0.40
CA PHE A 136 11.32 -10.56 0.73
C PHE A 136 10.95 -11.34 -0.52
N ASP A 137 10.57 -12.61 -0.35
CA ASP A 137 10.09 -13.41 -1.47
C ASP A 137 8.80 -12.77 -2.05
N GLY A 138 8.74 -12.60 -3.37
CA GLY A 138 7.64 -11.90 -4.05
C GLY A 138 6.31 -12.67 -4.17
N PRO A 139 5.44 -12.28 -5.13
CA PRO A 139 4.17 -12.95 -5.41
C PRO A 139 4.28 -14.47 -5.51
N GLY A 140 3.38 -15.17 -4.80
CA GLY A 140 3.38 -16.64 -4.70
C GLY A 140 4.02 -17.18 -3.41
N ALA A 141 4.77 -16.36 -2.67
CA ALA A 141 5.23 -16.72 -1.34
C ALA A 141 4.08 -16.83 -0.35
N THR A 142 4.18 -17.77 0.60
CA THR A 142 3.19 -17.99 1.65
C THR A 142 3.38 -17.03 2.81
N SER A 143 2.30 -16.77 3.57
CA SER A 143 2.34 -15.96 4.80
C SER A 143 3.45 -16.40 5.77
N ASP A 144 3.53 -17.71 6.07
CA ASP A 144 4.53 -18.24 7.02
C ASP A 144 5.96 -17.96 6.55
N ARG A 145 6.21 -18.12 5.24
CA ARG A 145 7.52 -17.87 4.64
C ARG A 145 7.93 -16.41 4.82
N LEU A 146 7.03 -15.47 4.52
CA LEU A 146 7.33 -14.05 4.65
C LEU A 146 7.50 -13.62 6.11
N VAL A 147 6.68 -14.16 7.02
CA VAL A 147 6.81 -13.90 8.46
C VAL A 147 8.14 -14.41 9.00
N ASP A 148 8.62 -15.56 8.53
CA ASP A 148 9.94 -16.08 8.92
C ASP A 148 11.10 -15.23 8.34
N GLN A 149 10.95 -14.69 7.12
CA GLN A 149 11.89 -13.70 6.59
C GLN A 149 11.92 -12.44 7.46
N PHE A 150 10.76 -11.93 7.87
CA PHE A 150 10.68 -10.76 8.75
C PHE A 150 11.36 -10.99 10.10
N ARG A 151 11.09 -12.14 10.75
CA ARG A 151 11.77 -12.51 12.00
C ARG A 151 13.28 -12.57 11.82
N THR A 152 13.75 -13.08 10.69
CA THR A 152 15.19 -13.11 10.38
C THR A 152 15.77 -11.70 10.32
N VAL A 153 15.08 -10.75 9.68
CA VAL A 153 15.49 -9.34 9.63
C VAL A 153 15.63 -8.75 11.04
N LEU A 154 14.66 -8.98 11.92
CA LEU A 154 14.70 -8.47 13.31
C LEU A 154 15.88 -9.01 14.13
N THR A 155 16.45 -10.15 13.76
CA THR A 155 17.61 -10.72 14.46
C THR A 155 18.96 -10.27 13.90
N ARG A 156 18.98 -9.54 12.78
CA ARG A 156 20.22 -9.08 12.17
C ARG A 156 20.67 -7.76 12.84
N PRO A 157 21.96 -7.67 13.22
CA PRO A 157 22.52 -6.50 13.91
C PRO A 157 22.59 -5.26 13.02
#